data_AF-A0AAV7X4X6-F1
#
_entry.id   AF-A0AAV7X4X6-F1
#
_cell.length_a   1.000
_cell.length_b   1.000
_cell.length_c   1.000
_cell.angle_alpha   90.00
_cell.angle_beta   90.00
_cell.angle_gamma   90.00
#
_symmetry.space_group_name_H-M   'P 1'
#
loop_
_entity.id
_entity.type
_entity.pdbx_description
1 polymer ?
#
loop_
_entity_poly.entity_id
_entity_poly.type
_entity_poly.pdbx_seq_one_letter_code
_entity_poly.pdbx_strand_id
1 'polypeptide(L)'
;MSSADVSLLIDMGFSREKAEKALQVTGNKGVEPAMEWLLAHNDDMDTSSSNTSAPVDSNEGEEGAEAKSLKCNECNKLFKTQAEVEFHAAKTQHTDFSESTEEKKPLTDEEKAEQVRKLEEKMKLKRKEREEREKQEALEREKDRIRSGKEMIEAKKKMEEQEIKKMAELRRKEKEDDKRARDRVRAQIEADKAARKAKAEAAQGVTPAVTTPLPAPVPSKSAAAPKDYSETRLQIRLPNGQALTQTFGAKEQLSAVRVYIEMNRTDGPGPFSLMTSFPRKVFALEDYEKPLDILG
;
A
#
# COMPACT_ATOMS: atom_id res chain seq x y z
N MET A 1 -13.68 33.78 4.11
CA MET A 1 -14.22 33.94 2.74
C MET A 1 -13.22 33.34 1.78
N SER A 2 -13.24 32.01 1.63
CA SER A 2 -12.43 31.33 0.61
C SER A 2 -13.07 31.59 -0.76
N SER A 3 -12.64 32.67 -1.42
CA SER A 3 -13.14 33.05 -2.75
C SER A 3 -13.03 31.93 -3.80
N ALA A 4 -12.10 30.99 -3.62
CA ALA A 4 -11.94 29.82 -4.47
C ALA A 4 -13.10 28.81 -4.30
N ASP A 5 -13.55 28.59 -3.07
CA ASP A 5 -14.65 27.66 -2.78
C ASP A 5 -15.99 28.20 -3.31
N VAL A 6 -16.19 29.52 -3.19
CA VAL A 6 -17.33 30.23 -3.80
C VAL A 6 -17.31 30.05 -5.32
N SER A 7 -16.15 30.20 -5.95
CA SER A 7 -16.01 30.07 -7.41
C SER A 7 -16.29 28.64 -7.88
N LEU A 8 -15.84 27.62 -7.14
CA LEU A 8 -16.09 26.22 -7.49
C LEU A 8 -17.59 25.86 -7.37
N LEU A 9 -18.26 26.35 -6.34
CA LEU A 9 -19.71 26.17 -6.18
C LEU A 9 -20.51 26.89 -7.28
N ILE A 10 -20.04 28.05 -7.73
CA ILE A 10 -20.62 28.75 -8.89
C ILE A 10 -20.43 27.93 -10.18
N ASP A 11 -19.23 27.37 -10.38
CA ASP A 11 -18.93 26.53 -11.54
C ASP A 11 -19.78 25.24 -11.57
N MET A 12 -20.17 24.74 -10.39
CA MET A 12 -21.12 23.64 -10.22
C MET A 12 -22.60 24.04 -10.39
N GLY A 13 -22.89 25.32 -10.63
CA GLY A 13 -24.24 25.82 -10.93
C GLY A 13 -25.01 26.41 -9.75
N PHE A 14 -24.39 26.62 -8.58
CA PHE A 14 -25.04 27.30 -7.46
C PHE A 14 -24.87 28.83 -7.58
N SER A 15 -25.90 29.60 -7.24
CA SER A 15 -25.78 31.06 -7.25
C SER A 15 -24.73 31.54 -6.22
N ARG A 16 -24.05 32.65 -6.53
CA ARG A 16 -22.99 33.21 -5.66
C ARG A 16 -23.47 33.42 -4.23
N GLU A 17 -24.66 33.98 -4.06
CA GLU A 17 -25.24 34.25 -2.74
C GLU A 17 -25.51 32.96 -1.95
N LYS A 18 -25.93 31.89 -2.63
CA LYS A 18 -26.12 30.56 -2.03
C LYS A 18 -24.76 29.98 -1.60
N ALA A 19 -23.76 30.01 -2.48
CA ALA A 19 -22.41 29.53 -2.19
C ALA A 19 -21.78 30.25 -0.99
N GLU A 20 -21.92 31.58 -0.91
CA GLU A 20 -21.41 32.38 0.20
C GLU A 20 -22.14 32.09 1.51
N LYS A 21 -23.47 31.99 1.49
CA LYS A 21 -24.28 31.64 2.66
C LYS A 21 -23.96 30.24 3.16
N ALA A 22 -23.79 29.27 2.26
CA ALA A 22 -23.43 27.91 2.62
C ALA A 22 -22.04 27.83 3.26
N LEU A 23 -21.06 28.54 2.71
CA LEU A 23 -19.72 28.61 3.29
C LEU A 23 -19.72 29.36 4.63
N GLN A 24 -20.60 30.34 4.81
CA GLN A 24 -20.75 31.04 6.09
C GLN A 24 -21.35 30.13 7.16
N VAL A 25 -22.41 29.39 6.84
CA VAL A 25 -23.09 28.47 7.76
C VAL A 25 -22.21 27.27 8.11
N THR A 26 -21.45 26.77 7.14
CA THR A 26 -20.52 25.63 7.34
C THR A 26 -19.16 26.05 7.92
N GLY A 27 -18.94 27.35 8.16
CA GLY A 27 -17.74 27.86 8.81
C GLY A 27 -16.48 27.83 7.94
N ASN A 28 -16.62 27.98 6.62
CA ASN A 28 -15.53 27.95 5.62
C ASN A 28 -14.69 26.66 5.71
N LYS A 29 -15.30 25.51 6.00
CA LYS A 29 -14.62 24.21 6.12
C LYS A 29 -14.31 23.52 4.77
N GLY A 30 -14.64 24.18 3.66
CA GLY A 30 -14.41 23.69 2.30
C GLY A 30 -15.69 23.52 1.49
N VAL A 31 -15.54 23.06 0.24
CA VAL A 31 -16.64 22.96 -0.74
C VAL A 31 -17.59 21.82 -0.45
N GLU A 32 -17.12 20.65 -0.01
CA GLU A 32 -17.98 19.48 0.23
C GLU A 32 -19.03 19.70 1.32
N PRO A 33 -18.69 20.24 2.51
CA PRO A 33 -19.71 20.54 3.53
C PRO A 33 -20.69 21.63 3.08
N ALA A 34 -20.19 22.63 2.34
CA ALA A 34 -21.03 23.69 1.79
C ALA A 34 -22.01 23.16 0.75
N MET A 35 -21.58 22.22 -0.10
CA MET A 35 -22.45 21.55 -1.07
C MET A 35 -23.51 20.69 -0.39
N GLU A 36 -23.16 19.93 0.66
CA GLU A 36 -24.14 19.13 1.41
C GLU A 36 -25.19 20.01 2.08
N TRP A 37 -24.79 21.15 2.64
CA TRP A 37 -25.72 22.12 3.20
C TRP A 37 -26.62 22.74 2.11
N LEU A 38 -26.07 23.08 0.95
CA LEU A 38 -26.82 23.59 -0.20
C LEU A 38 -27.84 22.60 -0.72
N LEU A 39 -27.48 21.33 -0.85
CA LEU A 39 -28.39 20.27 -1.31
C LEU A 39 -29.51 20.01 -0.31
N ALA A 40 -29.23 20.10 0.99
CA ALA A 40 -30.22 19.91 2.05
C ALA A 40 -31.20 21.10 2.19
N HIS A 41 -30.81 22.30 1.74
CA HIS A 41 -31.58 23.54 1.88
C HIS A 41 -31.92 24.20 0.53
N ASN A 42 -31.84 23.45 -0.58
CA ASN A 42 -32.04 24.00 -1.93
C ASN A 42 -33.50 24.44 -2.17
N ASP A 43 -34.46 23.84 -1.47
CA ASP A 43 -35.90 24.11 -1.60
C ASP A 43 -36.43 25.23 -0.69
N ASP A 44 -35.74 25.58 0.41
CA ASP A 44 -36.28 26.52 1.41
C ASP A 44 -36.05 28.00 1.06
N MET A 45 -35.20 28.32 0.09
CA MET A 45 -34.77 29.69 -0.23
C MET A 45 -35.00 30.06 -1.69
N ASP A 46 -36.00 29.47 -2.36
CA ASP A 46 -36.46 29.91 -3.69
C ASP A 46 -37.71 30.82 -3.62
N THR A 47 -38.07 31.27 -2.41
CA THR A 47 -39.24 32.13 -2.16
C THR A 47 -38.89 33.57 -1.79
N SER A 48 -37.68 34.04 -2.10
CA SER A 48 -37.36 35.46 -1.97
C SER A 48 -36.31 35.93 -2.97
N SER A 49 -36.82 36.58 -4.02
CA SER A 49 -36.15 37.56 -4.88
C SER A 49 -35.41 37.07 -6.14
N SER A 50 -36.18 36.85 -7.20
CA SER A 50 -35.85 37.44 -8.51
C SER A 50 -37.13 37.73 -9.31
N ASN A 51 -37.80 38.83 -8.96
CA ASN A 51 -38.65 39.56 -9.89
C ASN A 51 -37.85 40.77 -10.40
N THR A 52 -37.29 40.66 -11.60
CA THR A 52 -37.02 41.81 -12.49
C THR A 52 -37.11 41.34 -13.94
N SER A 53 -38.34 41.24 -14.44
CA SER A 53 -38.65 41.49 -15.84
C SER A 53 -39.61 42.67 -15.89
N ALA A 54 -39.21 43.72 -16.58
CA ALA A 54 -39.91 44.99 -16.67
C ALA A 54 -41.35 44.85 -17.22
N PRO A 55 -42.27 45.75 -16.84
CA PRO A 55 -43.62 45.78 -17.38
C PRO A 55 -43.57 46.36 -18.80
N VAL A 56 -44.03 45.59 -19.79
CA VAL A 56 -44.40 46.13 -21.10
C VAL A 56 -45.92 46.27 -21.14
N ASP A 57 -46.32 47.52 -21.15
CA ASP A 57 -47.63 48.04 -21.49
C ASP A 57 -48.02 47.61 -22.91
N SER A 58 -49.17 46.94 -23.05
CA SER A 58 -50.01 46.88 -24.26
C SER A 58 -51.39 46.30 -23.91
N ASN A 59 -52.26 47.21 -23.49
CA ASN A 59 -53.70 47.37 -23.76
C ASN A 59 -54.57 46.22 -24.35
N GLU A 60 -55.81 46.20 -23.82
CA GLU A 60 -57.11 45.68 -24.33
C GLU A 60 -57.51 44.21 -24.09
N GLY A 61 -58.35 44.03 -23.04
CA GLY A 61 -59.73 43.52 -23.16
C GLY A 61 -59.98 42.04 -23.47
N GLU A 62 -60.51 41.30 -22.47
CA GLU A 62 -61.82 40.62 -22.53
C GLU A 62 -62.05 39.80 -21.25
N GLU A 63 -63.24 39.91 -20.67
CA GLU A 63 -63.74 39.03 -19.62
C GLU A 63 -63.89 37.60 -20.18
N GLY A 64 -63.01 36.68 -19.80
CA GLY A 64 -63.07 35.28 -20.17
C GLY A 64 -62.89 34.38 -18.95
N ALA A 65 -63.81 33.45 -18.75
CA ALA A 65 -63.90 32.57 -17.60
C ALA A 65 -62.56 31.88 -17.24
N GLU A 66 -62.12 32.02 -15.99
CA GLU A 66 -60.96 31.34 -15.42
C GLU A 66 -61.07 29.81 -15.63
N ALA A 67 -60.16 29.23 -16.42
CA ALA A 67 -60.09 27.80 -16.66
C ALA A 67 -59.66 27.05 -15.38
N LYS A 68 -60.50 26.12 -14.93
CA LYS A 68 -60.34 25.40 -13.64
C LYS A 68 -59.50 24.11 -13.74
N SER A 69 -59.18 23.65 -14.94
CA SER A 69 -58.34 22.46 -15.19
C SER A 69 -57.73 22.46 -16.60
N LEU A 70 -56.67 21.68 -16.83
CA LEU A 70 -56.09 21.46 -18.15
C LEU A 70 -56.29 19.99 -18.56
N LYS A 71 -56.78 19.73 -19.77
CA LYS A 71 -56.93 18.37 -20.33
C LYS A 71 -55.90 18.12 -21.42
N CYS A 72 -55.27 16.96 -21.41
CA CYS A 72 -54.49 16.48 -22.55
C CYS A 72 -55.44 15.96 -23.61
N ASN A 73 -55.38 16.48 -24.84
CA ASN A 73 -56.26 16.07 -25.93
C ASN A 73 -55.86 14.70 -26.52
N GLU A 74 -54.61 14.28 -26.33
CA GLU A 74 -54.10 12.99 -26.82
C GLU A 74 -54.56 11.80 -25.95
N CYS A 75 -54.77 12.01 -24.65
CA CYS A 75 -55.18 10.94 -23.73
C CYS A 75 -56.38 11.28 -22.83
N ASN A 76 -57.04 12.42 -23.07
CA ASN A 76 -58.20 12.94 -22.34
C ASN A 76 -58.04 13.00 -20.82
N LYS A 77 -56.79 13.16 -20.35
CA LYS A 77 -56.48 13.18 -18.92
C LYS A 77 -56.53 14.61 -18.38
N LEU A 78 -57.25 14.79 -17.28
CA LEU A 78 -57.42 16.08 -16.61
C LEU A 78 -56.35 16.30 -15.53
N PHE A 79 -55.76 17.49 -15.55
CA PHE A 79 -54.69 17.95 -14.69
C PHE A 79 -55.15 19.20 -13.94
N LYS A 80 -54.76 19.27 -12.67
CA LYS A 80 -55.19 20.34 -11.76
C LYS A 80 -54.23 21.53 -11.75
N THR A 81 -52.95 21.29 -12.06
CA THR A 81 -51.90 22.32 -12.05
C THR A 81 -51.02 22.19 -13.29
N GLN A 82 -50.39 23.29 -13.69
CA GLN A 82 -49.41 23.32 -14.79
C GLN A 82 -48.25 22.33 -14.55
N ALA A 83 -47.82 22.14 -13.29
CA ALA A 83 -46.79 21.18 -12.93
C ALA A 83 -47.17 19.71 -13.21
N GLU A 84 -48.46 19.35 -13.07
CA GLU A 84 -48.93 18.01 -13.44
C GLU A 84 -48.93 17.80 -14.96
N VAL A 85 -49.22 18.86 -15.72
CA VAL A 85 -49.17 18.89 -17.20
C VAL A 85 -47.74 18.71 -17.70
N GLU A 86 -46.78 19.43 -17.13
CA GLU A 86 -45.36 19.30 -17.45
C GLU A 86 -44.83 17.90 -17.14
N PHE A 87 -45.20 17.33 -15.98
CA PHE A 87 -44.82 15.95 -15.64
C PHE A 87 -45.45 14.92 -16.60
N HIS A 88 -46.69 15.14 -17.03
CA HIS A 88 -47.34 14.29 -18.02
C HIS A 88 -46.67 14.40 -19.38
N ALA A 89 -46.37 15.61 -19.85
CA ALA A 89 -45.65 15.87 -21.08
C ALA A 89 -44.26 15.22 -21.07
N ALA A 90 -43.50 15.34 -19.98
CA ALA A 90 -42.18 14.72 -19.84
C ALA A 90 -42.24 13.18 -19.86
N LYS A 91 -43.29 12.59 -19.29
CA LYS A 91 -43.42 11.13 -19.16
C LYS A 91 -44.04 10.46 -20.39
N THR A 92 -44.96 11.15 -21.06
CA THR A 92 -45.78 10.57 -22.14
C THR A 92 -45.53 11.21 -23.50
N GLN A 93 -44.75 12.30 -23.54
CA GLN A 93 -44.46 13.10 -24.74
C GLN A 93 -45.70 13.73 -25.39
N HIS A 94 -46.85 13.74 -24.72
CA HIS A 94 -48.02 14.46 -25.16
C HIS A 94 -47.80 15.96 -24.98
N THR A 95 -48.14 16.74 -26.00
CA THR A 95 -47.89 18.20 -26.04
C THR A 95 -49.16 19.01 -26.29
N ASP A 96 -50.24 18.36 -26.70
CA ASP A 96 -51.52 19.02 -26.96
C ASP A 96 -52.41 19.02 -25.70
N PHE A 97 -52.50 20.19 -25.05
CA PHE A 97 -53.34 20.42 -23.88
C PHE A 97 -54.32 21.55 -24.15
N SER A 98 -55.58 21.36 -23.76
CA SER A 98 -56.61 22.40 -23.80
C SER A 98 -57.13 22.73 -22.41
N GLU A 99 -57.53 23.97 -22.22
CA GLU A 99 -58.17 24.45 -21.00
C GLU A 99 -59.59 23.87 -20.91
N SER A 100 -59.89 23.19 -19.81
CA SER A 100 -61.18 22.54 -19.56
C SER A 100 -61.82 23.10 -18.28
N THR A 101 -63.12 23.37 -18.33
CA THR A 101 -63.90 23.87 -17.18
C THR A 101 -64.25 22.77 -16.17
N GLU A 102 -63.82 21.53 -16.39
CA GLU A 102 -64.13 20.38 -15.55
C GLU A 102 -63.23 20.31 -14.31
N GLU A 103 -63.72 20.75 -13.16
CA GLU A 103 -63.01 20.57 -11.89
C GLU A 103 -62.85 19.08 -11.55
N LYS A 104 -61.60 18.60 -11.52
CA LYS A 104 -61.28 17.27 -11.01
C LYS A 104 -61.62 17.23 -9.52
N LYS A 105 -62.58 16.39 -9.14
CA LYS A 105 -63.02 16.23 -7.75
C LYS A 105 -61.78 15.99 -6.86
N PRO A 106 -61.48 16.89 -5.91
CA PRO A 106 -60.30 16.76 -5.08
C PRO A 106 -60.38 15.45 -4.28
N LEU A 107 -59.28 14.70 -4.27
CA LEU A 107 -59.12 13.52 -3.41
C LEU A 107 -59.54 13.91 -1.99
N THR A 108 -60.41 13.11 -1.36
CA THR A 108 -60.95 13.43 -0.03
C THR A 108 -59.79 13.55 0.96
N ASP A 109 -59.95 14.42 1.95
CA ASP A 109 -58.86 14.73 2.88
C ASP A 109 -58.39 13.49 3.67
N GLU A 110 -59.28 12.51 3.83
CA GLU A 110 -59.00 11.22 4.43
C GLU A 110 -58.10 10.31 3.56
N GLU A 111 -58.31 10.28 2.24
CA GLU A 111 -57.47 9.49 1.31
C GLU A 111 -56.06 10.08 1.17
N LYS A 112 -55.94 11.42 1.19
CA LYS A 112 -54.63 12.09 1.21
C LYS A 112 -53.89 11.82 2.51
N ALA A 113 -54.58 11.88 3.65
CA ALA A 113 -53.99 11.56 4.95
C ALA A 113 -53.48 10.10 5.00
N GLU A 114 -54.22 9.15 4.41
CA GLU A 114 -53.77 7.76 4.35
C GLU A 114 -52.56 7.55 3.42
N GLN A 115 -52.50 8.24 2.27
CA GLN A 115 -51.34 8.22 1.38
C GLN A 115 -50.09 8.81 2.06
N VAL A 116 -50.23 9.93 2.77
CA VAL A 116 -49.13 10.54 3.54
C VAL A 116 -48.66 9.56 4.61
N ARG A 117 -49.57 8.92 5.36
CA ARG A 117 -49.22 7.92 6.38
C ARG A 117 -48.48 6.72 5.79
N LYS A 118 -48.91 6.20 4.63
CA LYS A 118 -48.21 5.10 3.92
C LYS A 118 -46.82 5.52 3.42
N LEU A 119 -46.67 6.76 2.96
CA LEU A 119 -45.39 7.33 2.54
C LEU A 119 -44.44 7.48 3.74
N GLU A 120 -44.91 8.03 4.85
CA GLU A 120 -44.15 8.17 6.09
C GLU A 120 -43.70 6.81 6.65
N GLU A 121 -44.59 5.81 6.66
CA GLU A 121 -44.26 4.46 7.10
C GLU A 121 -43.20 3.82 6.21
N LYS A 122 -43.31 3.98 4.88
CA LYS A 122 -42.32 3.49 3.92
C LYS A 122 -40.97 4.20 4.06
N MET A 123 -40.97 5.50 4.32
CA MET A 123 -39.74 6.27 4.57
C MET A 123 -39.09 5.87 5.88
N LYS A 124 -39.88 5.60 6.93
CA LYS A 124 -39.39 5.11 8.22
C LYS A 124 -38.78 3.71 8.12
N LEU A 125 -39.43 2.81 7.38
CA LEU A 125 -38.88 1.47 7.10
C LEU A 125 -37.55 1.57 6.35
N LYS A 126 -37.49 2.39 5.30
CA LYS A 126 -36.25 2.57 4.51
C LYS A 126 -35.12 3.23 5.30
N ARG A 127 -35.43 4.14 6.23
CA ARG A 127 -34.45 4.72 7.17
C ARG A 127 -33.92 3.66 8.14
N LYS A 128 -34.81 2.85 8.71
CA LYS A 128 -34.42 1.77 9.64
C LYS A 128 -33.57 0.70 8.97
N GLU A 129 -33.93 0.29 7.76
CA GLU A 129 -33.13 -0.66 6.95
C GLU A 129 -31.73 -0.11 6.65
N ARG A 130 -31.64 1.18 6.27
CA ARG A 130 -30.36 1.85 6.05
C ARG A 130 -29.51 1.87 7.32
N GLU A 131 -30.09 2.23 8.46
CA GLU A 131 -29.40 2.26 9.76
C GLU A 131 -28.91 0.87 10.18
N GLU A 132 -29.73 -0.17 10.01
CA GLU A 132 -29.33 -1.55 10.29
C GLU A 132 -28.19 -2.02 9.38
N ARG A 133 -28.23 -1.68 8.09
CA ARG A 133 -27.16 -1.98 7.15
C ARG A 133 -25.86 -1.25 7.52
N GLU A 134 -25.92 0.05 7.79
CA GLU A 134 -24.74 0.84 8.20
C GLU A 134 -24.14 0.30 9.51
N LYS A 135 -24.98 -0.14 10.46
CA LYS A 135 -24.52 -0.80 11.69
C LYS A 135 -23.85 -2.14 11.43
N GLN A 136 -24.38 -2.94 10.49
CA GLN A 136 -23.75 -4.20 10.09
C GLN A 136 -22.40 -3.96 9.41
N GLU A 137 -22.33 -3.03 8.46
CA GLU A 137 -21.08 -2.64 7.78
C GLU A 137 -20.04 -2.10 8.77
N ALA A 138 -20.47 -1.34 9.79
CA ALA A 138 -19.57 -0.85 10.84
C ALA A 138 -19.01 -2.00 11.70
N LEU A 139 -19.84 -2.99 12.06
CA LEU A 139 -19.41 -4.18 12.79
C LEU A 139 -18.46 -5.05 11.94
N GLU A 140 -18.73 -5.20 10.65
CA GLU A 140 -17.84 -5.92 9.73
C GLU A 140 -16.50 -5.21 9.56
N ARG A 141 -16.50 -3.90 9.38
CA ARG A 141 -15.27 -3.10 9.29
C ARG A 141 -14.40 -3.24 10.54
N GLU A 142 -15.00 -3.22 11.73
CA GLU A 142 -14.25 -3.42 12.97
C GLU A 142 -13.73 -4.87 13.11
N LYS A 143 -14.53 -5.87 12.72
CA LYS A 143 -14.07 -7.28 12.68
C LYS A 143 -12.89 -7.46 11.72
N ASP A 144 -12.93 -6.82 10.56
CA ASP A 144 -11.86 -6.92 9.56
C ASP A 144 -10.60 -6.17 9.98
N ARG A 145 -10.73 -5.06 10.72
CA ARG A 145 -9.59 -4.40 11.39
C ARG A 145 -8.90 -5.35 12.37
N ILE A 146 -9.67 -6.07 13.20
CA ILE A 146 -9.12 -7.03 14.17
C ILE A 146 -8.50 -8.23 13.45
N ARG A 147 -9.20 -8.76 12.43
CA ARG A 147 -8.75 -9.92 11.65
C ARG A 147 -7.45 -9.62 10.91
N SER A 148 -7.37 -8.51 10.19
CA SER A 148 -6.17 -8.11 9.45
C SER A 148 -4.97 -7.87 10.38
N GLY A 149 -5.19 -7.30 11.57
CA GLY A 149 -4.16 -7.20 12.60
C GLY A 149 -3.65 -8.56 13.07
N LYS A 150 -4.56 -9.51 13.33
CA LYS A 150 -4.20 -10.88 13.71
C LYS A 150 -3.48 -11.62 12.58
N GLU A 151 -3.97 -11.51 11.35
CA GLU A 151 -3.37 -12.11 10.15
C GLU A 151 -1.96 -11.59 9.90
N MET A 152 -1.70 -10.29 10.10
CA MET A 152 -0.34 -9.72 9.99
C MET A 152 0.61 -10.30 11.04
N ILE A 153 0.16 -10.46 12.29
CA ILE A 153 0.96 -11.06 13.36
C ILE A 153 1.25 -12.54 13.06
N GLU A 154 0.24 -13.28 12.64
CA GLU A 154 0.37 -14.70 12.30
C GLU A 154 1.23 -14.92 11.06
N ALA A 155 1.11 -14.06 10.04
CA ALA A 155 1.96 -14.08 8.85
C ALA A 155 3.43 -13.82 9.21
N LYS A 156 3.72 -12.83 10.06
CA LYS A 156 5.08 -12.56 10.53
C LYS A 156 5.67 -13.75 11.29
N LYS A 157 4.91 -14.32 12.21
CA LYS A 157 5.34 -15.51 12.97
C LYS A 157 5.61 -16.71 12.05
N LYS A 158 4.76 -16.91 11.04
CA LYS A 158 4.93 -17.99 10.05
C LYS A 158 6.17 -17.78 9.17
N MET A 159 6.47 -16.55 8.78
CA MET A 159 7.70 -16.21 8.04
C MET A 159 8.94 -16.51 8.88
N GLU A 160 8.98 -16.07 10.14
CA GLU A 160 10.09 -16.34 11.06
C GLU A 160 10.26 -17.85 11.32
N GLU A 161 9.17 -18.58 11.55
CA GLU A 161 9.21 -20.04 11.73
C GLU A 161 9.73 -20.76 10.48
N GLN A 162 9.35 -20.30 9.28
CA GLN A 162 9.86 -20.84 8.02
C GLN A 162 11.36 -20.58 7.86
N GLU A 163 11.86 -19.40 8.24
CA GLU A 163 13.29 -19.08 8.20
C GLU A 163 14.09 -19.94 9.19
N ILE A 164 13.61 -20.06 10.43
CA ILE A 164 14.22 -20.94 11.44
C ILE A 164 14.23 -22.39 10.96
N LYS A 165 13.13 -22.87 10.38
CA LYS A 165 13.03 -24.22 9.83
C LYS A 165 14.01 -24.45 8.68
N LYS A 166 14.12 -23.51 7.74
CA LYS A 166 15.10 -23.58 6.63
C LYS A 166 16.53 -23.60 7.16
N MET A 167 16.86 -22.76 8.15
CA MET A 167 18.18 -22.74 8.78
C MET A 167 18.50 -24.06 9.50
N ALA A 168 17.51 -24.66 10.19
CA ALA A 168 17.68 -25.96 10.83
C ALA A 168 17.86 -27.10 9.81
N GLU A 169 17.12 -27.08 8.70
CA GLU A 169 17.24 -28.06 7.61
C GLU A 169 18.60 -27.96 6.93
N LEU A 170 19.08 -26.76 6.64
CA LEU A 170 20.41 -26.53 6.08
C LEU A 170 21.51 -27.08 7.01
N ARG A 171 21.47 -26.78 8.30
CA ARG A 171 22.42 -27.35 9.29
C ARG A 171 22.36 -28.87 9.34
N ARG A 172 21.17 -29.47 9.23
CA ARG A 172 21.01 -30.93 9.21
C ARG A 172 21.59 -31.53 7.94
N LYS A 173 21.36 -30.90 6.79
CA LYS A 173 21.86 -31.34 5.49
C LYS A 173 23.38 -31.23 5.40
N GLU A 174 23.95 -30.11 5.84
CA GLU A 174 25.41 -29.93 5.93
C GLU A 174 26.05 -31.01 6.80
N LYS A 175 25.46 -31.30 7.98
CA LYS A 175 25.93 -32.39 8.85
C LYS A 175 25.84 -33.77 8.20
N GLU A 176 24.80 -34.02 7.40
CA GLU A 176 24.64 -35.28 6.67
C GLU A 176 25.66 -35.40 5.52
N ASP A 177 25.87 -34.33 4.76
CA ASP A 177 26.84 -34.28 3.66
C ASP A 177 28.28 -34.42 4.19
N ASP A 178 28.60 -33.78 5.32
CA ASP A 178 29.87 -33.95 6.02
C ASP A 178 30.09 -35.39 6.49
N LYS A 179 29.05 -36.00 7.08
CA LYS A 179 29.11 -37.40 7.50
C LYS A 179 29.32 -38.30 6.28
N ARG A 180 28.58 -38.08 5.20
CA ARG A 180 28.70 -38.84 3.95
C ARG A 180 30.07 -38.68 3.31
N ALA A 181 30.66 -37.49 3.35
CA ALA A 181 32.02 -37.25 2.87
C ALA A 181 33.05 -38.01 3.70
N ARG A 182 32.94 -37.97 5.04
CA ARG A 182 33.79 -38.74 5.95
C ARG A 182 33.66 -40.25 5.74
N ASP A 183 32.43 -40.75 5.56
CA ASP A 183 32.16 -42.16 5.30
C ASP A 183 32.77 -42.60 3.95
N ARG A 184 32.70 -41.75 2.92
CA ARG A 184 33.35 -41.99 1.62
C ARG A 184 34.88 -42.09 1.74
N VAL A 185 35.51 -41.18 2.48
CA VAL A 185 36.97 -41.21 2.71
C VAL A 185 37.37 -42.45 3.50
N ARG A 186 36.62 -42.80 4.54
CA ARG A 186 36.86 -44.02 5.32
C ARG A 186 36.77 -45.27 4.45
N ALA A 187 35.76 -45.36 3.59
CA ALA A 187 35.61 -46.48 2.66
C ALA A 187 36.77 -46.56 1.65
N GLN A 188 37.27 -45.43 1.13
CA GLN A 188 38.45 -45.40 0.27
C GLN A 188 39.72 -45.89 0.99
N ILE A 189 39.93 -45.49 2.25
CA ILE A 189 41.07 -45.95 3.05
C ILE A 189 40.97 -47.45 3.34
N GLU A 190 39.78 -47.95 3.65
CA GLU A 190 39.56 -49.38 3.89
C GLU A 190 39.80 -50.20 2.63
N ALA A 191 39.32 -49.73 1.48
CA ALA A 191 39.57 -50.35 0.18
C ALA A 191 41.07 -50.37 -0.19
N ASP A 192 41.79 -49.24 -0.03
CA ASP A 192 43.25 -49.20 -0.28
C ASP A 192 44.02 -50.11 0.68
N LYS A 193 43.64 -50.12 1.97
CA LYS A 193 44.25 -50.99 2.98
C LYS A 193 44.01 -52.47 2.67
N ALA A 194 42.80 -52.84 2.26
CA ALA A 194 42.46 -54.21 1.84
C ALA A 194 43.22 -54.60 0.57
N ALA A 195 43.31 -53.71 -0.43
CA ALA A 195 44.06 -53.94 -1.66
C ALA A 195 45.56 -54.10 -1.40
N ARG A 196 46.15 -53.27 -0.53
CA ARG A 196 47.55 -53.43 -0.11
C ARG A 196 47.78 -54.72 0.65
N LYS A 197 46.87 -55.10 1.55
CA LYS A 197 46.96 -56.37 2.27
C LYS A 197 46.90 -57.56 1.30
N ALA A 198 45.94 -57.57 0.38
CA ALA A 198 45.82 -58.61 -0.65
C ALA A 198 47.05 -58.65 -1.56
N LYS A 199 47.61 -57.49 -1.95
CA LYS A 199 48.83 -57.42 -2.75
C LYS A 199 50.07 -57.86 -1.97
N ALA A 200 50.16 -57.57 -0.68
CA ALA A 200 51.25 -58.04 0.19
C ALA A 200 51.17 -59.55 0.44
N GLU A 201 49.95 -60.10 0.64
CA GLU A 201 49.71 -61.55 0.72
C GLU A 201 50.05 -62.23 -0.62
N ALA A 202 49.74 -61.60 -1.76
CA ALA A 202 50.14 -62.10 -3.08
C ALA A 202 51.65 -61.96 -3.36
N ALA A 203 52.33 -60.97 -2.78
CA ALA A 203 53.76 -60.71 -2.97
C ALA A 203 54.68 -61.55 -2.06
N GLN A 204 54.15 -62.26 -1.05
CA GLN A 204 54.91 -63.23 -0.24
C GLN A 204 55.31 -64.50 -1.03
N GLY A 205 55.15 -64.52 -2.36
CA GLY A 205 55.57 -65.60 -3.25
C GLY A 205 56.79 -65.33 -4.15
N VAL A 206 57.49 -64.18 -4.10
CA VAL A 206 58.65 -63.91 -5.00
C VAL A 206 59.70 -62.96 -4.37
N THR A 207 60.97 -63.39 -4.27
CA THR A 207 62.21 -62.57 -4.09
C THR A 207 62.74 -62.12 -5.47
N PRO A 208 63.59 -61.07 -5.68
CA PRO A 208 64.73 -60.68 -4.82
C PRO A 208 65.17 -59.17 -4.76
N ALA A 209 66.08 -58.92 -3.80
CA ALA A 209 67.31 -58.11 -3.73
C ALA A 209 67.54 -56.74 -4.44
N VAL A 210 67.80 -55.72 -3.58
CA VAL A 210 68.97 -54.79 -3.44
C VAL A 210 69.63 -54.12 -4.68
N THR A 211 69.73 -52.77 -4.66
CA THR A 211 70.99 -51.98 -4.78
C THR A 211 70.77 -50.46 -4.54
N THR A 212 71.79 -49.80 -3.95
CA THR A 212 71.91 -48.41 -3.43
C THR A 212 72.56 -47.45 -4.49
N PRO A 213 73.12 -46.23 -4.18
CA PRO A 213 72.48 -44.90 -4.21
C PRO A 213 73.19 -43.77 -5.03
N LEU A 214 72.57 -42.56 -5.07
CA LEU A 214 73.03 -41.18 -5.45
C LEU A 214 73.25 -40.86 -6.96
N PRO A 215 73.01 -39.61 -7.45
CA PRO A 215 73.53 -38.33 -6.94
C PRO A 215 72.48 -37.21 -6.70
N ALA A 216 72.85 -36.21 -5.91
CA ALA A 216 72.10 -34.96 -5.70
C ALA A 216 72.37 -33.92 -6.81
N PRO A 217 71.39 -33.06 -7.12
CA PRO A 217 71.71 -31.66 -7.38
C PRO A 217 70.74 -30.64 -6.75
N VAL A 218 71.35 -29.57 -6.22
CA VAL A 218 70.98 -28.14 -6.08
C VAL A 218 69.61 -27.69 -5.49
N PRO A 219 69.60 -26.62 -4.65
CA PRO A 219 68.39 -26.08 -4.04
C PRO A 219 67.64 -25.16 -5.02
N SER A 220 66.51 -25.63 -5.53
CA SER A 220 65.53 -24.77 -6.21
C SER A 220 64.62 -24.12 -5.17
N LYS A 221 64.66 -22.77 -5.09
CA LYS A 221 63.67 -21.96 -4.38
C LYS A 221 62.27 -22.31 -4.89
N SER A 222 61.46 -22.94 -4.04
CA SER A 222 60.03 -23.10 -4.27
C SER A 222 59.37 -21.73 -4.19
N ALA A 223 58.86 -21.24 -5.32
CA ALA A 223 57.87 -20.18 -5.32
C ALA A 223 56.67 -20.65 -4.50
N ALA A 224 56.27 -19.86 -3.50
CA ALA A 224 55.13 -20.17 -2.65
C ALA A 224 53.84 -20.18 -3.49
N ALA A 225 53.09 -21.27 -3.42
CA ALA A 225 51.70 -21.33 -3.88
C ALA A 225 50.86 -20.29 -3.09
N PRO A 226 49.85 -19.64 -3.72
CA PRO A 226 48.98 -18.72 -3.01
C PRO A 226 48.23 -19.48 -1.92
N LYS A 227 48.40 -19.04 -0.68
CA LYS A 227 47.62 -19.54 0.46
C LYS A 227 46.32 -18.77 0.47
N ASP A 228 45.20 -19.45 0.32
CA ASP A 228 43.87 -18.85 0.50
C ASP A 228 43.68 -18.54 2.00
N TYR A 229 43.93 -17.29 2.39
CA TYR A 229 43.67 -16.83 3.75
C TYR A 229 42.19 -16.45 3.84
N SER A 230 41.39 -17.26 4.55
CA SER A 230 39.95 -17.00 4.72
C SER A 230 39.65 -15.85 5.68
N GLU A 231 40.61 -15.49 6.53
CA GLU A 231 40.48 -14.50 7.59
C GLU A 231 41.62 -13.48 7.53
N THR A 232 41.28 -12.21 7.72
CA THR A 232 42.21 -11.08 7.74
C THR A 232 42.10 -10.36 9.08
N ARG A 233 43.22 -10.22 9.78
CA ARG A 233 43.28 -9.50 11.06
C ARG A 233 43.68 -8.05 10.82
N LEU A 234 42.79 -7.12 11.13
CA LEU A 234 43.01 -5.69 10.96
C LEU A 234 43.28 -5.00 12.31
N GLN A 235 44.30 -4.15 12.34
CA GLN A 235 44.59 -3.24 13.46
C GLN A 235 44.24 -1.81 13.04
N ILE A 236 43.18 -1.27 13.62
CA ILE A 236 42.66 0.07 13.35
C ILE A 236 43.19 1.02 14.42
N ARG A 237 43.90 2.07 14.01
CA ARG A 237 44.41 3.10 14.93
C ARG A 237 43.42 4.27 14.99
N LEU A 238 42.90 4.53 16.18
CA LEU A 238 42.01 5.66 16.47
C LEU A 238 42.82 6.95 16.68
N PRO A 239 42.23 8.14 16.46
CA PRO A 239 42.88 9.42 16.69
C PRO A 239 43.20 9.71 18.17
N ASN A 240 42.58 8.97 19.09
CA ASN A 240 42.89 9.03 20.53
C ASN A 240 44.11 8.18 20.94
N GLY A 241 44.79 7.53 19.98
CA GLY A 241 45.96 6.69 20.19
C GLY A 241 45.66 5.23 20.55
N GLN A 242 44.38 4.86 20.76
CA GLN A 242 43.97 3.48 20.99
C GLN A 242 43.98 2.69 19.67
N ALA A 243 44.34 1.41 19.72
CA ALA A 243 44.26 0.51 18.57
C ALA A 243 43.19 -0.57 18.79
N LEU A 244 42.19 -0.62 17.92
CA LEU A 244 41.21 -1.71 17.87
C LEU A 244 41.77 -2.81 16.98
N THR A 245 41.72 -4.06 17.45
CA THR A 245 42.20 -5.20 16.66
C THR A 245 41.08 -6.20 16.52
N GLN A 246 40.73 -6.53 15.28
CA GLN A 246 39.62 -7.44 14.97
C GLN A 246 39.97 -8.33 13.78
N THR A 247 39.48 -9.56 13.82
CA THR A 247 39.57 -10.52 12.72
C THR A 247 38.28 -10.44 11.90
N PHE A 248 38.42 -10.25 10.59
CA PHE A 248 37.35 -10.17 9.61
C PHE A 248 37.51 -11.28 8.57
N GLY A 249 36.44 -11.65 7.87
CA GLY A 249 36.54 -12.57 6.74
C GLY A 249 37.19 -11.90 5.53
N ALA A 250 38.01 -12.62 4.74
CA ALA A 250 38.62 -12.06 3.53
C ALA A 250 37.58 -11.57 2.50
N LYS A 251 36.42 -12.24 2.45
CA LYS A 251 35.28 -11.89 1.58
C LYS A 251 34.32 -10.87 2.20
N GLU A 252 34.59 -10.40 3.41
CA GLU A 252 33.76 -9.41 4.10
C GLU A 252 34.00 -8.02 3.52
N GLN A 253 32.98 -7.17 3.50
CA GLN A 253 33.06 -5.82 2.94
C GLN A 253 33.76 -4.85 3.90
N LEU A 254 34.43 -3.83 3.36
CA LEU A 254 35.04 -2.76 4.18
C LEU A 254 33.99 -1.98 5.00
N SER A 255 32.73 -1.95 4.57
CA SER A 255 31.59 -1.43 5.34
C SER A 255 31.45 -2.09 6.73
N ALA A 256 31.70 -3.40 6.85
CA ALA A 256 31.64 -4.10 8.13
C ALA A 256 32.70 -3.60 9.12
N VAL A 257 33.91 -3.28 8.61
CA VAL A 257 34.98 -2.68 9.41
C VAL A 257 34.57 -1.29 9.91
N ARG A 258 33.89 -0.49 9.07
CA ARG A 258 33.37 0.82 9.46
C ARG A 258 32.33 0.72 10.58
N VAL A 259 31.37 -0.20 10.46
CA VAL A 259 30.36 -0.45 11.50
C VAL A 259 31.01 -0.90 12.80
N TYR A 260 32.00 -1.80 12.72
CA TYR A 260 32.76 -2.25 13.89
C TYR A 260 33.44 -1.07 14.61
N ILE A 261 34.02 -0.13 13.86
CA ILE A 261 34.62 1.08 14.42
C ILE A 261 33.53 1.95 15.05
N GLU A 262 32.41 2.22 14.37
CA GLU A 262 31.30 3.00 14.94
C GLU A 262 30.79 2.46 16.28
N MET A 263 30.77 1.13 16.45
CA MET A 263 30.32 0.47 17.67
C MET A 263 31.37 0.45 18.80
N ASN A 264 32.66 0.36 18.46
CA ASN A 264 33.75 0.15 19.42
C ASN A 264 34.64 1.39 19.63
N ARG A 265 34.32 2.50 18.97
CA ARG A 265 35.09 3.73 19.05
C ARG A 265 34.87 4.47 20.37
N THR A 266 35.94 5.09 20.86
CA THR A 266 36.00 5.82 22.14
C THR A 266 36.35 7.31 21.95
N ASP A 267 36.43 7.78 20.72
CA ASP A 267 36.89 9.11 20.27
C ASP A 267 35.74 10.09 19.92
N GLY A 268 34.50 9.77 20.31
CA GLY A 268 33.32 10.65 20.19
C GLY A 268 32.53 10.52 18.87
N PRO A 269 31.26 10.97 18.81
CA PRO A 269 30.42 10.82 17.62
C PRO A 269 30.73 11.91 16.59
N GLY A 270 31.65 11.62 15.66
CA GLY A 270 31.96 12.50 14.52
C GLY A 270 32.25 11.72 13.24
N PRO A 271 32.11 12.33 12.05
CA PRO A 271 32.45 11.67 10.79
C PRO A 271 33.95 11.33 10.77
N PHE A 272 34.29 10.11 10.36
CA PHE A 272 35.68 9.65 10.21
C PHE A 272 35.89 9.01 8.83
N SER A 273 37.15 8.99 8.39
CA SER A 273 37.56 8.38 7.12
C SER A 273 38.64 7.33 7.39
N LEU A 274 38.57 6.20 6.70
CA LEU A 274 39.56 5.13 6.80
C LEU A 274 40.74 5.36 5.85
N MET A 275 41.94 5.06 6.33
CA MET A 275 43.20 5.17 5.59
C MET A 275 44.10 3.97 5.87
N THR A 276 44.79 3.43 4.86
CA THR A 276 45.87 2.46 5.02
C THR A 276 47.22 3.14 5.32
N SER A 277 48.09 2.49 6.08
CA SER A 277 49.41 3.04 6.42
C SER A 277 50.43 2.92 5.28
N PHE A 278 50.39 1.84 4.50
CA PHE A 278 51.27 1.61 3.36
C PHE A 278 50.66 0.60 2.35
N PRO A 279 50.62 0.92 1.04
CA PRO A 279 50.71 2.27 0.47
C PRO A 279 49.55 3.13 1.00
N ARG A 280 49.80 4.42 1.27
CA ARG A 280 48.77 5.31 1.83
C ARG A 280 47.63 5.48 0.83
N LYS A 281 46.46 4.92 1.16
CA LYS A 281 45.21 5.06 0.40
C LYS A 281 44.12 5.52 1.35
N VAL A 282 43.35 6.52 0.93
CA VAL A 282 42.14 6.97 1.62
C VAL A 282 40.94 6.30 0.95
N PHE A 283 40.08 5.64 1.72
CA PHE A 283 38.93 4.93 1.17
C PHE A 283 37.73 5.87 0.96
N ALA A 284 37.21 5.91 -0.27
CA ALA A 284 35.99 6.63 -0.63
C ALA A 284 34.73 5.77 -0.43
N LEU A 285 33.53 6.36 -0.54
CA LEU A 285 32.25 5.66 -0.35
C LEU A 285 32.12 4.38 -1.20
N GLU A 286 32.64 4.41 -2.43
CA GLU A 286 32.65 3.30 -3.39
C GLU A 286 33.57 2.13 -2.98
N ASP A 287 34.58 2.38 -2.15
CA ASP A 287 35.48 1.33 -1.66
C ASP A 287 34.87 0.57 -0.48
N TYR A 288 33.84 1.09 0.19
CA TYR A 288 33.19 0.40 1.32
C TYR A 288 32.35 -0.81 0.89
N GLU A 289 31.95 -0.88 -0.39
CA GLU A 289 31.18 -2.01 -0.95
C GLU A 289 32.08 -3.17 -1.41
N LYS A 290 33.40 -2.93 -1.52
CA LYS A 290 34.36 -3.93 -1.97
C LYS A 290 34.78 -4.85 -0.82
N PRO A 291 35.00 -6.15 -1.09
CA PRO A 291 35.53 -7.10 -0.10
C PRO A 291 36.99 -6.77 0.26
N LEU A 292 37.38 -7.12 1.49
CA LEU A 292 38.72 -6.85 2.02
C LEU A 292 39.84 -7.48 1.17
N ASP A 293 39.62 -8.66 0.59
CA ASP A 293 40.56 -9.34 -0.32
C ASP A 293 40.94 -8.51 -1.57
N ILE A 294 40.03 -7.64 -2.05
CA ILE A 294 40.29 -6.79 -3.22
C ILE A 294 41.02 -5.49 -2.82
N LEU A 295 40.95 -5.10 -1.54
CA LEU A 295 41.40 -3.80 -1.06
C LEU A 295 42.86 -3.79 -0.57
N GLY A 296 43.48 -4.96 -0.42
CA GLY A 296 44.92 -5.12 -0.17
C GLY A 296 45.26 -5.63 1.23
#